data_AF-A0A9K3PB53-F1
#
_entry.id   AF-A0A9K3PB53-F1
#
_cell.length_a   1.000
_cell.length_b   1.000
_cell.length_c   1.000
_cell.angle_alpha   90.00
_cell.angle_beta   90.00
_cell.angle_gamma   90.00
#
_symmetry.space_group_name_H-M   'P 1'
#
loop_
_entity.id
_entity.type
_entity.pdbx_description
1 polymer ?
#
loop_
_entity_poly.entity_id
_entity_poly.type
_entity_poly.pdbx_seq_one_letter_code
_entity_poly.pdbx_strand_id
1 'polypeptide(L)'
;MFLRTPKFSKNNRSFLDHDKSLYLSDLQALERSHRIRRGTYVAADNVIFAQIDEYRQYMQRLSSHQVVTTRLEEGYLEYSSPERQHRTTEGIQSDDAAQLLMDGIELSIYLKDPVLVDLQ
;
A
#
# COMPACT_ATOMS: atom_id res chain seq x y z
N MET A 1 3.04 22.88 31.89
CA MET A 1 2.44 21.66 31.31
C MET A 1 3.28 21.28 30.09
N PHE A 2 4.26 20.39 30.25
CA PHE A 2 5.12 19.97 29.13
C PHE A 2 4.41 18.90 28.32
N LEU A 3 4.09 19.20 27.06
CA LEU A 3 3.61 18.21 26.11
C LEU A 3 4.76 17.24 25.85
N ARG A 4 4.68 16.02 26.40
CA ARG A 4 5.57 14.92 26.04
C ARG A 4 5.36 14.63 24.56
N THR A 5 6.34 14.96 23.73
CA THR A 5 6.40 14.46 22.36
C THR A 5 6.42 12.93 22.40
N PRO A 6 5.57 12.24 21.61
CA PRO A 6 5.61 10.79 21.54
C PRO A 6 7.00 10.36 21.06
N LYS A 7 7.72 9.57 21.87
CA LYS A 7 8.93 8.87 21.42
C LYS A 7 8.50 7.73 20.50
N PHE A 8 8.55 7.95 19.19
CA PHE A 8 8.39 6.89 18.21
C PHE A 8 9.59 5.94 18.26
N SER A 9 9.35 4.63 18.39
CA SER A 9 10.39 3.61 18.29
C SER A 9 10.87 3.54 16.84
N LYS A 10 12.19 3.59 16.63
CA LYS A 10 12.83 3.87 15.33
C LYS A 10 12.56 2.86 14.20
N ASN A 11 11.91 1.71 14.42
CA ASN A 11 11.99 0.57 13.50
C ASN A 11 10.66 -0.10 13.07
N ASN A 12 9.48 0.52 13.20
CA ASN A 12 8.22 -0.17 12.83
C ASN A 12 7.81 0.08 11.36
N ARG A 13 8.40 -0.69 10.44
CA ARG A 13 8.09 -0.68 9.01
C ARG A 13 7.74 -2.09 8.54
N SER A 14 6.65 -2.25 7.79
CA SER A 14 6.25 -3.51 7.15
C SER A 14 6.13 -3.28 5.64
N PHE A 15 6.65 -4.23 4.85
CA PHE A 15 6.59 -4.21 3.39
C PHE A 15 5.77 -5.41 2.95
N LEU A 16 4.73 -5.18 2.16
CA LEU A 16 3.95 -6.22 1.49
C LEU A 16 4.44 -6.26 0.04
N ASP A 17 5.24 -7.27 -0.27
CA ASP A 17 5.77 -7.56 -1.60
C ASP A 17 5.91 -9.08 -1.82
N HIS A 18 4.83 -9.80 -1.55
CA HIS A 18 4.73 -11.25 -1.74
C HIS A 18 3.51 -11.56 -2.60
N ASP A 19 2.89 -12.72 -2.42
CA ASP A 19 1.61 -13.06 -3.04
C ASP A 19 0.56 -11.97 -2.76
N LYS A 20 0.14 -11.30 -3.83
CA LYS A 20 -0.78 -10.16 -3.78
C LYS A 20 -2.15 -10.54 -3.22
N SER A 21 -2.58 -11.79 -3.40
CA SER A 21 -3.85 -12.30 -2.87
C SER A 21 -3.88 -12.40 -1.34
N LEU A 22 -2.70 -12.44 -0.70
CA LEU A 22 -2.57 -12.58 0.76
C LEU A 22 -2.36 -11.24 1.48
N TYR A 23 -2.22 -10.12 0.76
CA TYR A 23 -1.91 -8.82 1.37
C TYR A 23 -2.88 -8.44 2.49
N LEU A 24 -4.19 -8.60 2.27
CA LEU A 24 -5.20 -8.24 3.25
C LEU A 24 -5.19 -9.19 4.45
N SER A 25 -5.16 -10.51 4.22
CA SER A 25 -5.15 -11.48 5.32
C SER A 25 -3.91 -11.33 6.19
N ASP A 26 -2.75 -11.11 5.57
CA ASP A 26 -1.48 -10.98 6.26
C ASP A 26 -1.41 -9.66 7.03
N LEU A 27 -1.87 -8.55 6.44
CA LEU A 27 -2.00 -7.28 7.16
C LEU A 27 -2.86 -7.47 8.42
N GLN A 28 -4.05 -8.06 8.29
CA GLN A 28 -4.93 -8.29 9.42
C GLN A 28 -4.32 -9.25 10.46
N ALA A 29 -3.55 -10.25 10.03
CA ALA A 29 -2.83 -11.14 10.96
C ALA A 29 -1.75 -10.37 11.73
N LEU A 30 -1.04 -9.44 11.09
CA LEU A 30 -0.06 -8.56 11.73
C LEU A 30 -0.72 -7.57 12.71
N GLU A 31 -1.92 -7.07 12.40
CA GLU A 31 -2.71 -6.25 13.31
C GLU A 31 -3.17 -7.04 14.54
N ARG A 32 -3.76 -8.24 14.34
CA ARG A 32 -4.22 -9.15 15.41
C ARG A 32 -3.08 -9.60 16.32
N SER A 33 -1.88 -9.75 15.79
CA SER A 33 -0.69 -10.13 16.57
C SER A 33 0.03 -8.93 17.21
N HIS A 34 -0.55 -7.73 17.15
CA HIS A 34 0.02 -6.47 17.66
C HIS A 34 1.40 -6.12 17.10
N ARG A 35 1.74 -6.65 15.92
CA ARG A 35 2.96 -6.29 15.18
C ARG A 35 2.79 -4.96 14.46
N ILE A 36 1.57 -4.68 13.99
CA ILE A 36 1.15 -3.36 13.53
C ILE A 36 0.46 -2.63 14.67
N ARG A 37 0.90 -1.40 14.89
CA ARG A 37 0.43 -0.50 15.95
C ARG A 37 0.56 0.96 15.49
N ARG A 38 0.10 1.90 16.30
CA ARG A 38 0.33 3.32 16.10
C ARG A 38 1.81 3.63 15.81
N GLY A 39 2.05 4.40 14.76
CA GLY A 39 3.35 4.78 14.25
C GLY A 39 3.97 3.76 13.28
N THR A 40 3.26 2.68 12.94
CA THR A 40 3.73 1.71 11.94
C THR A 40 3.55 2.26 10.53
N TYR A 41 4.59 2.11 9.72
CA TYR A 41 4.55 2.37 8.29
C TYR A 41 4.30 1.06 7.56
N VAL A 42 3.34 1.06 6.64
CA VAL A 42 3.07 -0.06 5.73
C VAL A 42 3.28 0.46 4.31
N ALA A 43 4.04 -0.29 3.53
CA ALA A 43 4.17 -0.08 2.09
C ALA A 43 3.72 -1.35 1.38
N ALA A 44 2.75 -1.23 0.46
CA ALA A 44 2.25 -2.33 -0.35
C ALA A 44 2.53 -2.04 -1.82
N ASP A 45 3.24 -2.95 -2.48
CA ASP A 45 3.61 -2.81 -3.89
C ASP A 45 2.62 -3.52 -4.83
N ASN A 46 2.60 -3.06 -6.07
CA ASN A 46 1.76 -3.45 -7.19
C ASN A 46 0.24 -3.36 -6.97
N VAL A 47 -0.21 -2.32 -6.26
CA VAL A 47 -1.60 -2.26 -5.80
C VAL A 47 -2.62 -1.96 -6.90
N ILE A 48 -2.17 -1.34 -8.00
CA ILE A 48 -3.02 -1.01 -9.14
C ILE A 48 -2.96 -2.15 -10.14
N PHE A 49 -1.76 -2.59 -10.53
CA PHE A 49 -1.58 -3.64 -11.53
C PHE A 49 -2.15 -4.98 -11.06
N ALA A 50 -1.94 -5.35 -9.79
CA ALA A 50 -2.45 -6.59 -9.23
C ALA A 50 -3.94 -6.54 -8.84
N GLN A 51 -4.61 -5.39 -8.98
CA GLN A 51 -6.03 -5.20 -8.66
C GLN A 51 -6.43 -5.74 -7.28
N ILE A 52 -5.62 -5.43 -6.26
CA ILE A 52 -5.88 -5.86 -4.87
C ILE A 52 -6.93 -4.97 -4.20
N ASP A 53 -8.11 -4.91 -4.80
CA ASP A 53 -9.18 -3.98 -4.42
C ASP A 53 -9.63 -4.18 -2.98
N GLU A 54 -9.70 -5.42 -2.50
CA GLU A 54 -10.08 -5.70 -1.11
C GLU A 54 -9.10 -5.08 -0.10
N TYR A 55 -7.80 -5.16 -0.37
CA TYR A 55 -6.76 -4.51 0.43
C TYR A 55 -6.94 -2.99 0.41
N ARG A 56 -7.11 -2.40 -0.78
CA ARG A 56 -7.24 -0.94 -0.92
C ARG A 56 -8.52 -0.43 -0.27
N GLN A 57 -9.64 -1.12 -0.45
CA GLN A 57 -10.91 -0.79 0.21
C GLN A 57 -10.78 -0.85 1.73
N TYR A 58 -10.09 -1.86 2.26
CA TYR A 58 -9.79 -1.97 3.67
C TYR A 58 -8.98 -0.77 4.18
N MET A 59 -7.91 -0.39 3.47
CA MET A 59 -7.08 0.77 3.83
C MET A 59 -7.85 2.10 3.73
N GLN A 60 -8.71 2.26 2.72
CA GLN A 60 -9.61 3.42 2.62
C GLN A 60 -10.62 3.47 3.77
N ARG A 61 -11.16 2.33 4.20
CA ARG A 61 -12.04 2.25 5.37
C ARG A 61 -11.31 2.59 6.65
N LEU A 62 -10.07 2.12 6.84
CA LEU A 62 -9.24 2.56 7.98
C LEU A 62 -8.96 4.06 7.93
N SER A 63 -8.73 4.61 6.73
CA SER A 63 -8.50 6.04 6.51
C SER A 63 -9.72 6.88 6.90
N SER A 64 -10.94 6.46 6.51
CA SER A 64 -12.18 7.16 6.87
C SER A 64 -12.44 7.18 8.38
N HIS A 65 -11.94 6.19 9.11
CA HIS A 65 -11.98 6.12 10.59
C HIS A 65 -10.77 6.80 11.27
N GLN A 66 -9.90 7.46 10.49
CA GLN A 66 -8.68 8.11 10.94
C GLN A 66 -7.75 7.15 11.70
N VAL A 67 -7.77 5.86 11.35
CA VAL A 67 -6.84 4.85 11.88
C VAL A 67 -5.52 4.93 11.14
N VAL A 68 -5.56 5.15 9.83
CA VAL A 68 -4.38 5.34 8.98
C VAL A 68 -4.47 6.67 8.22
N THR A 69 -3.33 7.20 7.80
CA THR A 69 -3.25 8.07 6.63
C THR A 69 -2.61 7.27 5.52
N THR A 70 -3.17 7.32 4.31
CA THR A 70 -2.69 6.55 3.16
C THR A 70 -2.58 7.44 1.94
N ARG A 71 -1.60 7.17 1.08
CA ARG A 71 -1.42 7.79 -0.23
C ARG A 71 -0.97 6.74 -1.24
N LEU A 72 -1.41 6.89 -2.47
CA LEU A 72 -0.95 6.09 -3.59
C LEU A 72 0.16 6.85 -4.31
N GLU A 73 1.32 6.22 -4.46
CA GLU A 73 2.38 6.72 -5.33
C GLU A 73 2.35 5.89 -6.61
N GLU A 74 1.84 6.51 -7.68
CA GLU A 74 1.74 5.86 -9.00
C GLU A 74 3.12 5.79 -9.66
N GLY A 75 3.33 4.71 -10.42
CA GLY A 75 4.56 4.47 -11.16
C GLY A 75 4.33 3.46 -12.26
N TYR A 76 5.35 3.19 -13.06
CA TYR A 76 5.28 2.09 -14.03
C TYR A 76 5.69 0.78 -13.38
N LEU A 77 5.08 -0.31 -13.83
CA LEU A 77 5.50 -1.66 -13.49
C LEU A 77 7.01 -1.80 -13.74
N GLU A 78 7.71 -2.48 -12.83
CA GLU A 78 9.15 -2.69 -12.96
C GLU A 78 9.48 -3.28 -14.34
N TYR A 79 10.63 -2.86 -14.89
CA TYR A 79 11.12 -3.26 -16.21
C TYR A 79 10.23 -2.87 -17.41
N SER A 80 9.14 -2.14 -17.18
CA SER A 80 8.16 -1.78 -18.21
C SER A 80 8.19 -0.30 -18.61
N SER A 81 9.26 0.42 -18.24
CA SER A 81 9.35 1.84 -18.57
C SER A 81 9.33 2.07 -20.10
N PRO A 82 8.66 3.13 -20.59
CA PRO A 82 8.56 3.41 -22.04
C PRO A 82 9.93 3.54 -22.72
N GLU A 83 10.94 4.01 -21.98
CA GLU A 83 12.32 4.13 -22.44
C GLU A 83 12.97 2.76 -22.74
N ARG A 84 12.54 1.70 -22.08
CA ARG A 84 13.00 0.32 -22.32
C ARG A 84 12.23 -0.40 -23.43
N GLN A 85 11.03 0.07 -23.76
CA GLN A 85 10.18 -0.52 -24.81
C GLN A 85 10.56 -0.10 -26.25
N HIS A 86 11.52 0.81 -26.42
CA HIS A 86 12.03 1.27 -27.73
C HIS A 86 12.72 0.18 -28.60
N ARG A 87 12.75 -1.10 -28.19
CA ARG A 87 13.41 -2.17 -28.95
C ARG A 87 12.48 -3.20 -29.59
N THR A 88 11.18 -3.19 -29.36
CA THR A 88 10.29 -4.19 -29.95
C THR A 88 9.02 -3.57 -30.49
N THR A 89 9.08 -3.30 -31.79
CA THR A 89 8.02 -3.54 -32.80
C THR A 89 6.72 -2.76 -32.70
N GLU A 90 6.52 -1.95 -33.73
CA GLU A 90 5.26 -1.58 -34.41
C GLU A 90 3.94 -2.03 -33.75
N GLY A 91 3.12 -1.05 -33.35
CA GLY A 91 1.66 -1.15 -33.48
C GLY A 91 0.85 -1.48 -32.23
N ILE A 92 0.91 -0.64 -31.18
CA ILE A 92 -0.23 -0.40 -30.28
C ILE A 92 -0.31 1.12 -30.06
N GLN A 93 -1.50 1.71 -30.14
CA GLN A 93 -1.71 3.13 -29.82
C GLN A 93 -1.16 3.39 -28.41
N SER A 94 -0.22 4.33 -28.33
CA SER A 94 0.71 4.50 -27.20
C SER A 94 0.05 4.69 -25.84
N ASP A 95 -1.17 5.22 -25.82
CA ASP A 95 -1.81 5.70 -24.60
C ASP A 95 -2.49 4.55 -23.81
N ASP A 96 -3.06 3.56 -24.51
CA ASP A 96 -3.70 2.39 -23.88
C ASP A 96 -2.65 1.41 -23.33
N ALA A 97 -1.55 1.21 -24.07
CA ALA A 97 -0.44 0.38 -23.62
C ALA A 97 0.26 0.97 -22.39
N ALA A 98 0.40 2.30 -22.33
CA ALA A 98 0.97 2.97 -21.17
C ALA A 98 0.09 2.83 -19.91
N GLN A 99 -1.24 2.85 -20.06
CA GLN A 99 -2.16 2.58 -18.95
C GLN A 99 -2.08 1.14 -18.44
N LEU A 100 -1.90 0.16 -19.33
CA LEU A 100 -1.74 -1.25 -18.93
C LEU A 100 -0.46 -1.53 -18.13
N LEU A 101 0.50 -0.61 -18.15
CA LEU A 101 1.76 -0.70 -17.43
C LEU A 101 1.80 0.21 -16.20
N MET A 102 0.71 0.93 -15.94
CA MET A 102 0.57 1.74 -14.75
C MET A 102 0.40 0.84 -13.53
N ASP A 103 1.10 1.20 -12.48
CA ASP A 103 1.07 0.53 -11.20
C ASP A 103 1.14 1.55 -10.05
N GLY A 104 1.24 1.09 -8.81
CA GLY A 104 1.55 1.97 -7.71
C GLY A 104 1.86 1.27 -6.41
N ILE A 105 2.47 2.05 -5.52
CA ILE A 105 2.76 1.66 -4.15
C ILE A 105 1.80 2.41 -3.24
N GLU A 106 1.03 1.68 -2.43
CA GLU A 106 0.24 2.29 -1.35
C GLU A 106 1.11 2.45 -0.10
N LEU A 107 1.28 3.69 0.33
CA LEU A 107 2.05 4.05 1.51
C LEU A 107 1.13 4.53 2.61
N SER A 108 1.17 3.85 3.76
CA SER A 108 0.29 4.15 4.87
C SER A 108 1.02 4.26 6.20
N ILE A 109 0.49 5.11 7.08
CA ILE A 109 0.96 5.30 8.45
C ILE A 109 -0.21 5.11 9.40
N TYR A 110 -0.07 4.19 10.35
CA TYR A 110 -1.05 3.97 11.40
C TYR A 110 -0.99 5.11 12.43
N LEU A 111 -2.05 5.92 12.50
CA LEU A 111 -2.20 7.04 13.43
C LEU A 111 -2.72 6.59 14.80
N LYS A 112 -3.44 5.47 14.82
CA LYS A 112 -4.01 4.79 15.99
C LYS A 112 -3.59 3.31 15.95
N ASP A 113 -3.67 2.63 17.09
CA ASP A 113 -3.59 1.17 17.06
C ASP A 113 -4.79 0.66 16.24
N PRO A 114 -4.59 -0.35 15.37
CA PRO A 114 -5.69 -0.98 14.69
C PRO A 114 -6.63 -1.54 15.76
N VAL A 115 -7.77 -0.89 15.93
CA VAL A 115 -8.82 -1.46 16.76
C VAL A 115 -9.30 -2.68 15.97
N LEU A 116 -9.31 -3.85 16.60
CA LEU A 116 -9.90 -5.06 16.06
C LEU A 116 -11.41 -4.86 15.97
N VAL A 117 -11.83 -3.99 15.07
CA VAL A 117 -13.23 -3.76 14.78
C VAL A 117 -13.53 -4.77 13.67
N ASP A 118 -14.37 -5.76 13.99
CA ASP A 118 -15.19 -6.41 12.98
C ASP A 118 -16.05 -5.31 12.35
N LEU A 119 -15.48 -4.59 11.40
CA LEU A 119 -16.21 -3.64 10.57
C LEU A 119 -17.03 -4.51 9.61
N GLN A 120 -18.20 -4.91 10.12
CA GLN A 120 -19.29 -5.52 9.37
C GLN A 120 -19.82 -4.55 8.31
#